data_AF-B0L8V8-F1
#
_entry.id   AF-B0L8V8-F1
#
_cell.length_a   1.000
_cell.length_b   1.000
_cell.length_c   1.000
_cell.angle_alpha   90.00
_cell.angle_beta   90.00
_cell.angle_gamma   90.00
#
_symmetry.space_group_name_H-M   'P 1'
#
loop_
_entity.id
_entity.type
_entity.pdbx_description
1 polymer ?
#
loop_
_entity_poly.entity_id
_entity_poly.type
_entity_poly.pdbx_seq_one_letter_code
_entity_poly.pdbx_strand_id
1 'polypeptide(L)'
;FTIEVERSLRVLDGVVALFCAVGGVEPQSETVWRQAVKYQIPRLAFVNKMDRIGADFERVVEMMKTRLGARPLVMQIPLGSESGFSGVVDLISQQAIVFDQSSLGVEYEVRAVPGEIKDRVGRFRDALLESLA
;
A
#
# COMPACT_ATOMS: atom_id res chain seq x y z
N PHE A 1 1.77 23.22 -11.57
CA PHE A 1 1.98 22.06 -10.68
C PHE A 1 2.55 20.85 -11.42
N THR A 2 1.93 20.37 -12.50
CA THR A 2 2.41 19.19 -13.26
C THR A 2 3.83 19.30 -13.82
N ILE A 3 4.26 20.50 -14.24
CA ILE A 3 5.65 20.75 -14.72
C ILE A 3 6.68 20.56 -13.61
N GLU A 4 6.36 20.95 -12.38
CA GLU A 4 7.27 20.85 -11.24
C GLU A 4 7.44 19.39 -10.81
N VAL A 5 6.33 18.63 -10.75
CA VAL A 5 6.36 17.18 -10.53
C VAL A 5 7.19 16.48 -11.60
N GLU A 6 7.03 16.85 -12.86
CA GLU A 6 7.81 16.27 -13.95
C GLU A 6 9.32 16.55 -13.82
N ARG A 7 9.71 17.75 -13.39
CA ARG A 7 11.13 18.07 -13.14
C ARG A 7 11.67 17.25 -11.97
N SER A 8 10.93 17.14 -10.87
CA SER A 8 11.34 16.34 -9.72
C SER A 8 11.53 14.87 -10.10
N LEU A 9 10.62 14.30 -10.89
CA LEU A 9 10.71 12.91 -11.35
C LEU A 9 11.94 12.62 -12.24
N ARG A 10 12.58 13.63 -12.83
CA ARG A 10 13.81 13.46 -13.64
C ARG A 10 15.08 13.42 -12.81
N VAL A 11 15.03 13.85 -11.55
CA VAL A 11 16.20 13.97 -10.68
C VAL A 11 16.21 12.88 -9.59
N LEU A 12 15.04 12.32 -9.28
CA LEU A 12 14.90 11.29 -8.26
C LEU A 12 15.17 9.89 -8.81
N ASP A 13 15.83 9.05 -8.02
CA ASP A 13 16.06 7.63 -8.36
C ASP A 13 14.89 6.72 -7.99
N GLY A 14 13.90 7.24 -7.26
CA GLY A 14 12.75 6.47 -6.80
C GLY A 14 11.67 7.36 -6.19
N VAL A 15 10.45 6.85 -6.11
CA VAL A 15 9.32 7.59 -5.49
C VAL A 15 8.43 6.70 -4.63
N VAL A 16 7.81 7.33 -3.63
CA VAL A 16 6.71 6.75 -2.85
C VAL A 16 5.40 7.39 -3.32
N ALA A 17 4.56 6.62 -4.01
CA ALA A 17 3.25 7.02 -4.47
C ALA A 17 2.22 6.78 -3.36
N LEU A 18 1.67 7.86 -2.81
CA LEU A 18 0.64 7.83 -1.77
C LEU A 18 -0.75 7.68 -2.40
N PHE A 19 -1.54 6.72 -1.91
CA PHE A 19 -2.94 6.52 -2.30
C PHE A 19 -3.84 6.63 -1.07
N CYS A 20 -5.03 7.19 -1.23
CA CYS A 20 -6.00 7.27 -0.14
C CYS A 20 -6.79 5.96 -0.06
N ALA A 21 -6.91 5.33 1.11
CA ALA A 21 -7.71 4.12 1.29
C ALA A 21 -9.21 4.31 0.93
N VAL A 22 -9.70 5.55 1.00
CA VAL A 22 -11.09 5.92 0.66
C VAL A 22 -11.21 6.37 -0.80
N GLY A 23 -10.29 7.19 -1.28
CA GLY A 23 -10.34 7.72 -2.66
C GLY A 23 -9.79 6.77 -3.73
N GLY A 24 -8.88 5.89 -3.34
CA GLY A 24 -8.15 4.99 -4.22
C GLY A 24 -7.28 5.73 -5.23
N VAL A 25 -7.39 5.32 -6.49
CA VAL A 25 -6.69 5.94 -7.62
C VAL A 25 -7.54 7.03 -8.25
N GLU A 26 -7.07 8.28 -8.15
CA GLU A 26 -7.71 9.47 -8.69
C GLU A 26 -7.07 9.89 -10.03
N PRO A 27 -7.76 10.69 -10.88
CA PRO A 27 -7.24 11.12 -12.18
C PRO A 27 -5.86 11.81 -12.11
N GLN A 28 -5.59 12.53 -11.03
CA GLN A 28 -4.32 13.19 -10.77
C GLN A 28 -3.21 12.15 -10.50
N SER A 29 -3.51 11.10 -9.73
CA SER A 29 -2.59 10.00 -9.47
C SER A 29 -2.21 9.28 -10.76
N GLU A 30 -3.15 9.08 -11.68
CA GLU A 30 -2.86 8.48 -13.00
C GLU A 30 -1.88 9.32 -13.82
N THR A 31 -2.04 10.64 -13.80
CA THR A 31 -1.17 11.55 -14.55
C THR A 31 0.27 11.46 -14.05
N VAL A 32 0.47 11.53 -12.73
CA VAL A 32 1.80 11.40 -12.11
C VAL A 32 2.36 9.99 -12.32
N TRP A 33 1.52 8.96 -12.25
CA TRP A 33 1.94 7.58 -12.50
C TRP A 33 2.48 7.39 -13.92
N ARG A 34 1.80 7.92 -14.94
CA ARG A 34 2.27 7.87 -16.34
C ARG A 34 3.60 8.60 -16.52
N GLN A 35 3.80 9.74 -15.85
CA GLN A 35 5.09 10.43 -15.86
C GLN A 35 6.19 9.56 -15.25
N ALA A 36 5.95 8.93 -14.09
CA ALA A 36 6.92 8.02 -13.49
C ALA A 36 7.20 6.76 -14.33
N VAL A 37 6.19 6.25 -15.08
CA VAL A 37 6.41 5.18 -16.08
C VAL A 37 7.34 5.65 -17.19
N LYS A 38 7.10 6.85 -17.74
CA LYS A 38 7.90 7.42 -18.84
C LYS A 38 9.38 7.55 -18.49
N TYR A 39 9.70 7.93 -17.25
CA TYR A 39 11.08 8.05 -16.77
C TYR A 39 11.62 6.76 -16.14
N GLN A 40 10.88 5.65 -16.21
CA GLN A 40 11.28 4.34 -15.67
C GLN A 40 11.66 4.36 -14.19
N ILE A 41 11.01 5.23 -13.40
CA ILE A 41 11.34 5.43 -11.99
C ILE A 41 10.81 4.26 -11.15
N PRO A 42 11.65 3.59 -10.33
CA PRO A 42 11.21 2.65 -9.32
C PRO A 42 10.22 3.28 -8.34
N ARG A 43 9.18 2.53 -7.97
CA ARG A 43 8.05 3.05 -7.20
C ARG A 43 7.68 2.12 -6.05
N LEU A 44 7.42 2.71 -4.89
CA LEU A 44 6.69 2.08 -3.79
C LEU A 44 5.30 2.72 -3.71
N ALA A 45 4.27 1.91 -3.48
CA ALA A 45 2.92 2.42 -3.24
C ALA A 45 2.60 2.35 -1.75
N PHE A 46 2.08 3.44 -1.19
CA PHE A 46 1.67 3.52 0.20
C PHE A 46 0.19 3.89 0.28
N VAL A 47 -0.63 2.96 0.74
CA VAL A 47 -2.07 3.19 0.97
C VAL A 47 -2.24 3.82 2.35
N ASN A 48 -2.49 5.12 2.36
CA ASN A 48 -2.66 5.94 3.56
C ASN A 48 -4.13 6.08 3.96
N LYS A 49 -4.37 6.58 5.18
CA LYS A 49 -5.69 6.89 5.73
C LYS A 49 -6.57 5.65 5.96
N MET A 50 -5.96 4.55 6.39
CA MET A 50 -6.66 3.33 6.76
C MET A 50 -7.59 3.51 7.97
N ASP A 51 -7.42 4.60 8.74
CA ASP A 51 -8.23 5.02 9.89
C ASP A 51 -9.59 5.64 9.51
N ARG A 52 -9.81 5.93 8.23
CA ARG A 52 -11.01 6.65 7.77
C ARG A 52 -12.17 5.73 7.46
N ILE A 53 -13.39 6.22 7.68
CA ILE A 53 -14.62 5.54 7.27
C ILE A 53 -14.60 5.31 5.74
N GLY A 54 -14.92 4.09 5.32
CA GLY A 54 -14.85 3.66 3.93
C GLY A 54 -13.44 3.33 3.43
N ALA A 55 -12.47 3.16 4.34
CA ALA A 55 -11.13 2.69 3.98
C ALA A 55 -11.17 1.24 3.48
N ASP A 56 -10.72 1.02 2.25
CA ASP A 56 -10.70 -0.30 1.63
C ASP A 56 -9.40 -0.51 0.85
N PHE A 57 -8.48 -1.23 1.49
CA PHE A 57 -7.17 -1.54 0.93
C PHE A 57 -7.24 -2.38 -0.34
N GLU A 58 -8.10 -3.40 -0.37
CA GLU A 58 -8.17 -4.34 -1.51
C GLU A 58 -8.73 -3.63 -2.74
N ARG A 59 -9.71 -2.75 -2.55
CA ARG A 59 -10.21 -1.88 -3.61
C ARG A 59 -9.13 -0.96 -4.16
N VAL A 60 -8.26 -0.39 -3.32
CA VAL A 60 -7.13 0.43 -3.83
C VAL A 60 -6.18 -0.42 -4.67
N VAL A 61 -5.82 -1.62 -4.20
CA VAL A 61 -4.96 -2.55 -4.96
C VAL A 61 -5.58 -2.91 -6.31
N GLU A 62 -6.89 -3.16 -6.35
CA GLU A 62 -7.60 -3.47 -7.59
C GLU A 62 -7.68 -2.25 -8.53
N MET A 63 -7.90 -1.05 -7.99
CA MET A 63 -7.85 0.19 -8.78
C MET A 63 -6.46 0.43 -9.36
N MET A 64 -5.38 0.09 -8.66
CA MET A 64 -4.03 0.19 -9.21
C MET A 64 -3.84 -0.74 -10.42
N LYS A 65 -4.37 -1.96 -10.38
CA LYS A 65 -4.33 -2.88 -11.53
C LYS A 65 -5.12 -2.33 -12.70
N THR A 66 -6.38 -1.96 -12.46
CA THR A 66 -7.36 -1.62 -13.50
C THR A 66 -7.16 -0.22 -14.09
N ARG A 67 -6.79 0.78 -13.29
CA ARG A 67 -6.63 2.18 -13.74
C ARG A 67 -5.20 2.55 -14.11
N LEU A 68 -4.21 2.05 -13.35
CA LEU A 68 -2.80 2.36 -13.61
C LEU A 68 -2.11 1.36 -14.55
N GLY A 69 -2.76 0.22 -14.83
CA GLY A 69 -2.11 -0.90 -15.52
C GLY A 69 -0.92 -1.47 -14.74
N ALA A 70 -0.90 -1.25 -13.43
CA ALA A 70 0.20 -1.68 -12.57
C ALA A 70 0.08 -3.16 -12.21
N ARG A 71 1.21 -3.79 -11.88
CA ARG A 71 1.26 -5.11 -11.24
C ARG A 71 1.70 -4.95 -9.79
N PRO A 72 0.78 -4.60 -8.86
CA PRO A 72 1.15 -4.33 -7.48
C PRO A 72 1.60 -5.61 -6.78
N LEU A 73 2.82 -5.58 -6.23
CA LEU A 73 3.32 -6.59 -5.30
C LEU A 73 2.94 -6.15 -3.89
N VAL A 74 1.91 -6.79 -3.33
CA VAL A 74 1.44 -6.49 -1.97
C VAL A 74 2.46 -7.05 -0.98
N MET A 75 3.08 -6.17 -0.20
CA MET A 75 4.07 -6.55 0.83
C MET A 75 3.45 -6.65 2.22
N GLN A 76 2.41 -5.87 2.47
CA GLN A 76 1.74 -5.74 3.76
C GLN A 76 0.23 -5.70 3.57
N ILE A 77 -0.51 -6.24 4.53
CA ILE A 77 -1.96 -6.09 4.61
C ILE A 77 -2.37 -5.42 5.93
N PRO A 78 -3.40 -4.57 5.95
CA PRO A 78 -3.84 -3.90 7.17
C PRO A 78 -4.54 -4.86 8.14
N LEU A 79 -4.26 -4.67 9.44
CA LEU A 79 -4.99 -5.25 10.56
C LEU A 79 -6.16 -4.33 10.92
N GLY A 80 -7.37 -4.78 10.59
CA GLY A 80 -8.57 -3.97 10.71
C GLY A 80 -8.67 -2.86 9.67
N SER A 81 -9.69 -2.02 9.82
CA SER A 81 -9.97 -0.85 9.00
C SER A 81 -10.70 0.19 9.84
N GLU A 82 -10.70 1.44 9.38
CA GLU A 82 -11.35 2.55 10.06
C GLU A 82 -10.86 2.70 11.52
N SER A 83 -11.76 2.86 12.48
CA SER A 83 -11.43 2.90 13.91
C SER A 83 -10.80 1.59 14.44
N GLY A 84 -10.96 0.48 13.73
CA GLY A 84 -10.35 -0.81 14.06
C GLY A 84 -8.94 -0.99 13.49
N PHE A 85 -8.42 -0.04 12.71
CA PHE A 85 -7.06 -0.12 12.18
C PHE A 85 -6.04 -0.03 13.32
N SER A 86 -5.25 -1.09 13.48
CA SER A 86 -4.33 -1.25 14.62
C SER A 86 -2.92 -1.64 14.23
N GLY A 87 -2.67 -1.89 12.94
CA GLY A 87 -1.38 -2.39 12.50
C GLY A 87 -1.40 -2.97 11.09
N VAL A 88 -0.37 -3.73 10.78
CA VAL A 88 -0.22 -4.42 9.50
C VAL A 88 0.33 -5.83 9.71
N VAL A 89 0.01 -6.75 8.80
CA VAL A 89 0.74 -8.00 8.68
C VAL A 89 1.80 -7.83 7.61
N ASP A 90 3.05 -8.10 7.96
CA ASP A 90 4.12 -8.26 6.99
C ASP A 90 4.02 -9.66 6.36
N LEU A 91 3.79 -9.69 5.05
CA LEU A 91 3.63 -10.94 4.33
C LEU A 91 4.94 -11.69 4.16
N ILE A 92 6.11 -11.07 4.31
CA ILE A 92 7.41 -11.71 4.16
C ILE A 92 7.76 -12.49 5.43
N SER A 93 7.76 -11.81 6.57
CA SER A 93 8.01 -12.42 7.89
C SER A 93 6.84 -13.22 8.44
N GLN A 94 5.64 -13.05 7.88
CA GLN A 94 4.38 -13.64 8.35
C GLN A 94 4.06 -13.28 9.81
N GLN A 95 4.30 -12.03 10.17
CA GLN A 95 4.08 -11.50 11.51
C GLN A 95 3.15 -10.29 11.48
N ALA A 96 2.32 -10.18 12.52
CA ALA A 96 1.48 -9.02 12.77
C ALA A 96 2.28 -7.97 13.54
N ILE A 97 2.40 -6.78 12.98
CA ILE A 97 2.97 -5.60 13.61
C ILE A 97 1.81 -4.75 14.10
N VAL A 98 1.63 -4.69 15.42
CA VAL A 98 0.55 -3.94 16.08
C VAL A 98 1.16 -2.69 16.70
N PHE A 99 0.64 -1.52 16.32
CA PHE A 99 1.15 -0.25 16.80
C PHE A 99 0.51 0.10 18.14
N ASP A 100 1.32 0.55 19.10
CA ASP A 100 0.78 1.13 20.31
C ASP A 100 0.27 2.55 20.02
N GLN A 101 -1.03 2.75 20.18
CA GLN A 101 -1.66 4.06 19.96
C GLN A 101 -1.22 5.09 21.00
N SER A 102 -0.84 4.66 22.22
CA SER A 102 -0.43 5.58 23.28
C SER A 102 0.92 6.26 22.98
N SER A 103 1.82 5.54 22.31
CA SER A 103 3.12 6.04 21.85
C SER A 103 3.09 6.73 20.48
N LEU A 104 1.91 6.94 19.89
CA LEU A 104 1.76 7.39 18.50
C LEU A 104 2.53 6.49 17.50
N GLY A 105 2.62 5.20 17.78
CA GLY A 105 3.27 4.20 16.92
C GLY A 105 4.80 4.20 16.97
N VAL A 106 5.42 4.87 17.95
CA VAL A 106 6.86 4.74 18.22
C VAL A 106 7.16 3.35 18.75
N GLU A 107 6.31 2.85 19.65
CA GLU A 107 6.36 1.48 20.14
C GLU A 107 5.39 0.60 19.34
N TYR A 108 5.82 -0.62 19.08
CA TYR A 108 5.02 -1.62 18.40
C TYR A 108 5.33 -3.01 18.94
N GLU A 109 4.37 -3.90 18.82
CA GLU A 109 4.53 -5.29 19.16
C GLU A 109 4.44 -6.17 17.92
N VAL A 110 5.34 -7.15 17.88
CA VAL A 110 5.34 -8.19 16.86
C VAL A 110 4.66 -9.43 17.43
N ARG A 111 3.57 -9.87 16.80
CA ARG A 111 2.75 -10.99 17.26
C ARG A 111 2.48 -11.98 16.11
N ALA A 112 1.97 -13.15 16.46
CA ALA A 112 1.49 -14.09 15.46
C ALA A 112 0.28 -13.53 14.70
N VAL A 113 0.16 -13.88 13.42
CA VAL A 113 -1.00 -13.51 12.60
C VAL A 113 -2.30 -14.03 13.23
N PRO A 114 -3.29 -13.16 13.51
CA PRO A 114 -4.59 -13.56 14.03
C PRO A 114 -5.26 -14.61 13.16
N GLY A 115 -5.88 -15.63 13.77
CA GLY A 115 -6.51 -16.74 13.05
C GLY A 115 -7.53 -16.30 12.01
N GLU A 116 -8.31 -15.26 12.33
CA GLU A 116 -9.40 -14.72 11.51
C GLU A 116 -8.95 -14.19 10.15
N ILE A 117 -7.68 -13.80 10.00
CA ILE A 117 -7.16 -13.23 8.76
C ILE A 117 -6.13 -14.12 8.07
N LYS A 118 -5.86 -15.33 8.59
CA LYS A 118 -4.85 -16.23 8.02
C LYS A 118 -5.12 -16.57 6.57
N ASP A 119 -6.37 -16.84 6.21
CA ASP A 119 -6.74 -17.16 4.82
C ASP A 119 -6.50 -15.96 3.89
N ARG A 120 -6.82 -14.74 4.36
CA ARG A 120 -6.54 -13.50 3.64
C ARG A 120 -5.04 -13.29 3.46
N VAL A 121 -4.24 -13.49 4.51
CA VAL A 121 -2.77 -13.45 4.45
C VAL A 121 -2.22 -14.46 3.44
N GLY A 122 -2.73 -15.70 3.48
CA GLY A 122 -2.36 -16.77 2.56
C GLY A 122 -2.58 -16.36 1.10
N ARG A 123 -3.80 -15.93 0.76
CA ARG A 123 -4.13 -15.48 -0.61
C ARG A 123 -3.18 -14.39 -1.12
N PHE A 124 -2.89 -13.37 -0.31
CA PHE A 124 -1.99 -12.29 -0.73
C PHE A 124 -0.53 -12.74 -0.82
N ARG A 125 -0.08 -13.62 0.07
CA ARG A 125 1.28 -14.17 0.03
C ARG A 125 1.47 -15.09 -1.17
N ASP A 126 0.49 -15.93 -1.49
CA ASP A 126 0.56 -16.81 -2.66
C ASP A 126 0.66 -15.97 -3.95
N ALA A 127 -0.20 -14.96 -4.10
CA ALA A 127 -0.14 -14.04 -5.24
C ALA A 127 1.19 -13.25 -5.32
N LEU A 128 1.79 -12.91 -4.18
CA LEU A 128 3.12 -12.29 -4.11
C LEU A 128 4.20 -13.25 -4.63
N LEU A 129 4.20 -14.51 -4.15
CA LEU A 129 5.18 -15.52 -4.54
C LEU A 129 5.03 -15.91 -6.02
N GLU A 130 3.81 -16.07 -6.52
CA GLU A 130 3.53 -16.33 -7.93
C GLU A 130 4.03 -15.22 -8.85
N SER A 131 3.99 -13.96 -8.39
CA SER A 131 4.48 -12.83 -9.18
C SER A 131 6.01 -12.74 -9.26
N LEU A 132 6.72 -13.46 -8.38
CA LEU A 132 8.19 -13.53 -8.32
C LEU A 132 8.76 -14.75 -9.06
N ALA A 133 7.95 -15.79 -9.27
CA ALA A 133 8.31 -17.03 -9.97
C ALA A 133 8.35 -16.83 -11.49
#